data_AF-A0A351J3M6-F1
#
_entry.id   AF-A0A351J3M6-F1
#
_cell.length_a   1.000
_cell.length_b   1.000
_cell.length_c   1.000
_cell.angle_alpha   90.00
_cell.angle_beta   90.00
_cell.angle_gamma   90.00
#
_symmetry.space_group_name_H-M   'P 1'
#
loop_
_entity.id
_entity.type
_entity.pdbx_description
1 polymer ?
#
loop_
_entity_poly.entity_id
_entity_poly.type
_entity_poly.pdbx_seq_one_letter_code
_entity_poly.pdbx_strand_id
1 'polypeptide(L)'
;MSAIKAGDYVGRKSYGMDIVFNVKRIEETESRGAKTGTAIALLRAFEFRLMASAPLDDLVVLEPERFREVISRSEANMSRRT
;
A
#
# COMPACT_ATOMS: atom_id res chain seq x y z
N MET A 1 4.21 -3.22 -17.65
CA MET A 1 4.10 -2.88 -16.21
C MET A 1 2.63 -2.64 -15.93
N SER A 2 2.02 -3.46 -15.06
CA SER A 2 0.62 -3.27 -14.70
C SER A 2 0.49 -1.99 -13.89
N ALA A 3 -0.34 -1.05 -14.36
CA ALA A 3 -0.68 0.14 -13.61
C ALA A 3 -1.45 -0.28 -12.34
N ILE A 4 -1.04 0.23 -11.18
CA ILE A 4 -1.75 0.02 -9.91
C ILE A 4 -3.13 0.64 -10.05
N LYS A 5 -4.17 -0.09 -9.63
CA LYS A 5 -5.56 0.37 -9.68
C LYS A 5 -6.25 0.22 -8.33
N ALA A 6 -7.40 0.87 -8.20
CA ALA A 6 -8.28 0.67 -7.05
C ALA A 6 -8.68 -0.82 -6.94
N GLY A 7 -8.64 -1.35 -5.72
CA GLY A 7 -8.89 -2.75 -5.40
C GLY A 7 -7.64 -3.62 -5.28
N ASP A 8 -6.49 -3.18 -5.78
CA ASP A 8 -5.25 -3.96 -5.67
C ASP A 8 -4.74 -4.00 -4.23
N TYR A 9 -4.10 -5.11 -3.87
CA TYR A 9 -3.35 -5.24 -2.62
C TYR A 9 -1.89 -4.85 -2.85
N VAL A 10 -1.41 -3.92 -2.05
CA VAL A 10 -0.09 -3.32 -2.20
C VAL A 10 0.65 -3.26 -0.87
N GLY A 11 1.98 -3.32 -0.96
CA GLY A 11 2.89 -2.99 0.14
C GLY A 11 3.56 -1.65 -0.13
N ARG A 12 3.96 -0.95 0.93
CA ARG A 12 4.75 0.29 0.84
C ARG A 12 6.23 0.01 0.99
N LYS A 13 7.05 0.42 0.02
CA LYS A 13 8.50 0.22 0.04
C LYS A 13 9.15 0.98 1.19
N SER A 14 8.73 2.22 1.45
CA SER A 14 9.30 3.08 2.48
C SER A 14 9.12 2.54 3.91
N TYR A 15 8.17 1.62 4.13
CA TYR A 15 7.92 0.96 5.42
C TYR A 15 8.34 -0.52 5.41
N GLY A 16 9.12 -0.95 4.41
CA GLY A 16 9.62 -2.33 4.35
C GLY A 16 8.58 -3.37 3.98
N MET A 17 7.41 -2.97 3.47
CA MET A 17 6.30 -3.86 3.08
C MET A 17 5.84 -4.77 4.22
N ASP A 18 5.74 -4.20 5.41
CA ASP A 18 5.34 -4.87 6.66
C ASP A 18 3.83 -4.94 6.87
N ILE A 19 3.08 -4.05 6.21
CA ILE A 19 1.62 -3.98 6.26
C ILE A 19 1.06 -4.13 4.85
N VAL A 20 0.00 -4.93 4.74
CA VAL A 20 -0.79 -5.03 3.51
C VAL A 20 -1.83 -3.92 3.46
N PHE A 21 -1.84 -3.19 2.35
CA PHE A 21 -2.83 -2.16 2.07
C PHE A 21 -3.70 -2.54 0.88
N ASN A 22 -4.96 -2.13 0.89
CA ASN A 22 -5.83 -2.12 -0.27
C ASN A 22 -5.92 -0.70 -0.84
N VAL A 23 -5.77 -0.57 -2.16
CA VAL A 23 -5.90 0.72 -2.86
C VAL A 23 -7.37 1.11 -2.93
N LYS A 24 -7.75 2.16 -2.21
CA LYS A 24 -9.13 2.67 -2.18
C LYS A 24 -9.45 3.49 -3.42
N ARG A 25 -8.57 4.42 -3.77
CA ARG A 25 -8.64 5.29 -4.94
C ARG A 25 -7.28 5.90 -5.21
N ILE A 26 -7.08 6.37 -6.44
CA ILE A 26 -5.89 7.10 -6.85
C ILE A 26 -6.35 8.50 -7.22
N GLU A 27 -5.71 9.51 -6.63
CA GLU A 27 -5.95 10.91 -6.91
C GLU A 27 -4.78 11.43 -7.73
N GLU A 28 -5.08 11.92 -8.93
CA GLU A 28 -4.08 12.56 -9.78
C GLU A 28 -3.91 14.01 -9.33
N THR A 29 -2.68 14.39 -8.98
CA THR A 29 -2.39 15.80 -8.69
C THR A 29 -2.29 16.55 -10.02
N GLU A 30 -3.39 17.10 -10.52
CA GLU A 30 -3.36 18.05 -11.64
C GLU A 30 -2.50 19.25 -11.27
N SER A 31 -1.27 19.29 -11.76
CA SER A 31 -0.34 20.36 -11.44
C SER A 31 -0.18 21.28 -12.63
N ARG A 32 -0.90 22.41 -12.60
CA ARG A 32 -0.38 23.65 -13.20
C ARG A 32 0.88 24.06 -12.41
N GLY A 33 2.05 23.54 -12.79
CA GLY A 33 3.34 24.08 -12.37
C GLY A 33 4.19 23.29 -11.37
N ALA A 34 3.67 22.22 -10.75
CA ALA A 34 4.50 21.18 -10.12
C ALA A 34 4.67 20.01 -11.09
N LYS A 35 5.80 19.30 -11.03
CA LYS A 35 6.15 18.21 -11.96
C LYS A 35 4.93 17.32 -12.26
N THR A 36 4.55 17.30 -13.53
CA THR A 36 3.48 16.47 -14.09
C THR A 36 3.64 15.03 -13.64
N GLY A 37 2.61 14.44 -12.99
CA GLY A 37 2.53 12.98 -12.82
C GLY A 37 2.63 12.43 -11.39
N THR A 38 2.64 13.23 -10.34
CA THR A 38 2.65 12.70 -8.96
C THR A 38 1.22 12.32 -8.54
N ALA A 39 0.77 11.13 -8.93
CA ALA A 39 -0.49 10.57 -8.45
C ALA A 39 -0.30 9.92 -7.06
N ILE A 40 -1.26 10.18 -6.17
CA ILE A 40 -1.25 9.72 -4.79
C ILE A 40 -2.36 8.68 -4.64
N ALA A 41 -2.02 7.49 -4.14
CA ALA A 41 -2.98 6.47 -3.79
C ALA A 41 -3.44 6.65 -2.34
N LEU A 42 -4.76 6.59 -2.13
CA LEU A 42 -5.34 6.39 -0.80
C LEU A 42 -5.45 4.89 -0.52
N LEU A 43 -4.99 4.51 0.66
CA LEU A 43 -4.77 3.16 1.08
C LEU A 43 -5.53 2.87 2.37
N ARG A 44 -6.06 1.66 2.47
CA ARG A 44 -6.63 1.12 3.71
C ARG A 44 -5.83 -0.10 4.13
N ALA A 45 -5.30 -0.12 5.35
CA ALA A 45 -4.64 -1.31 5.88
C ALA A 45 -5.64 -2.47 6.01
N PHE A 46 -5.20 -3.68 5.70
CA PHE A 46 -6.05 -4.87 5.76
C PHE A 46 -6.31 -5.31 7.20
N GLU A 47 -5.25 -5.38 8.01
CA GLU A 47 -5.31 -5.90 9.40
C GLU A 47 -5.59 -4.82 10.44
N PHE A 48 -5.42 -3.55 10.07
CA PHE A 48 -5.49 -2.43 11.01
C PHE A 48 -6.57 -1.44 10.58
N ARG A 49 -7.17 -0.74 11.55
CA ARG A 49 -8.04 0.42 11.29
C ARG A 49 -7.18 1.65 10.97
N LEU A 50 -6.38 1.55 9.91
CA LEU A 50 -5.43 2.57 9.46
C LEU A 50 -5.74 2.96 8.02
N MET A 51 -5.77 4.28 7.78
CA MET A 51 -5.78 4.87 6.44
C MET A 51 -4.45 5.56 6.20
N ALA A 52 -3.93 5.45 4.99
CA ALA A 52 -2.69 6.09 4.59
C ALA A 52 -2.81 6.65 3.18
N SER A 53 -1.94 7.60 2.85
CA SER A 53 -1.71 8.04 1.48
C SER A 53 -0.25 7.76 1.12
N ALA A 54 -0.01 7.41 -0.14
CA ALA A 54 1.34 7.15 -0.64
C ALA A 54 1.44 7.48 -2.14
N PRO A 55 2.60 7.93 -2.62
CA PRO A 55 2.83 8.07 -4.06
C PRO A 55 2.86 6.68 -4.72
N LEU A 56 2.41 6.57 -5.98
CA LEU A 56 2.38 5.29 -6.71
C LEU A 56 3.74 4.60 -6.78
N ASP A 57 4.83 5.37 -6.87
CA ASP A 57 6.19 4.82 -6.96
C ASP A 57 6.66 4.10 -5.68
N ASP A 58 6.07 4.45 -4.53
CA ASP A 58 6.31 3.80 -3.23
C ASP A 58 5.54 2.47 -3.11
N LEU A 59 4.62 2.18 -4.03
CA LEU A 59 3.76 1.01 -3.97
C LEU A 59 4.30 -0.16 -4.79
N VAL A 60 4.06 -1.36 -4.28
CA VAL A 60 4.31 -2.63 -4.96
C VAL A 60 3.06 -3.48 -4.85
N VAL A 61 2.53 -3.94 -5.97
CA VAL A 61 1.44 -4.93 -5.98
C VAL A 61 1.96 -6.23 -5.38
N LEU A 62 1.26 -6.73 -4.36
CA LEU A 62 1.63 -7.95 -3.69
C LEU A 62 1.04 -9.14 -4.46
N GLU A 63 1.90 -10.10 -4.78
CA GLU A 63 1.44 -11.41 -5.24
C GLU A 63 0.80 -12.19 -4.09
N PRO A 64 -0.11 -13.16 -4.37
CA PRO A 64 -0.83 -13.89 -3.34
C PRO A 64 0.07 -14.57 -2.29
N GLU A 65 1.26 -15.01 -2.69
CA GLU A 65 2.25 -15.62 -1.80
C GLU A 65 2.82 -14.60 -0.81
N ARG A 66 3.24 -13.43 -1.33
CA ARG A 66 3.78 -12.35 -0.51
C ARG A 66 2.72 -11.76 0.41
N PHE A 67 1.47 -11.65 -0.07
CA PHE A 67 0.33 -11.24 0.76
C PHE A 67 0.24 -12.11 2.01
N ARG A 68 0.20 -13.44 1.86
CA ARG A 68 0.09 -14.37 3.00
C ARG A 68 1.28 -14.29 3.95
N GLU A 69 2.49 -14.12 3.42
CA GLU A 69 3.70 -13.99 4.23
C GLU A 69 3.66 -12.76 5.14
N VAL A 70 3.22 -11.61 4.60
CA VAL A 70 3.15 -10.35 5.35
C VAL A 70 2.13 -10.45 6.49
N ILE A 71 0.94 -10.99 6.21
CA ILE A 71 -0.10 -11.23 7.24
C ILE A 71 0.41 -12.16 8.34
N SER A 72 1.00 -13.31 7.97
CA SER A 72 1.51 -14.28 8.96
C SER A 72 2.62 -13.67 9.85
N ARG A 73 3.49 -12.83 9.28
CA ARG A 73 4.50 -12.09 10.06
C ARG A 73 3.87 -11.07 11.00
N SER A 74 2.88 -10.33 10.53
CA SER A 74 2.13 -9.33 11.31
C SER A 74 1.47 -9.98 12.52
N GLU A 75 0.76 -11.09 12.30
CA GLU A 75 0.13 -11.90 13.36
C GLU A 75 1.14 -12.44 14.38
N ALA A 76 2.24 -13.05 13.90
CA ALA A 76 3.29 -13.57 14.77
C ALA A 76 3.96 -12.48 15.61
N ASN A 77 4.11 -11.27 15.05
CA ASN A 77 4.66 -10.13 15.76
C ASN A 77 3.70 -9.59 16.83
N MET A 78 2.38 -9.63 16.60
CA MET A 78 1.39 -9.27 17.60
C MET A 78 1.32 -10.29 18.74
N SER A 79 1.34 -11.60 18.42
CA SER A 79 1.24 -12.66 19.43
C SER A 79 2.43 -12.73 20.38
N ARG A 80 3.61 -12.25 19.98
CA ARG A 80 4.80 -12.19 20.85
C ARG A 80 4.76 -11.05 21.88
N ARG A 81 3.82 -10.11 21.75
CA ARG A 81 3.74 -8.92 22.61
C ARG A 81 2.68 -9.02 23.70
N THR A 82 1.97 -10.14 23.79
CA THR A 82 0.96 -10.48 24.82
C THR A 82 1.49 -11.57 25.72
#